data_AF-A0A525C1G3-F1
#
_entry.id   AF-A0A525C1G3-F1
#
_cell.length_a   1.000
_cell.length_b   1.000
_cell.length_c   1.000
_cell.angle_alpha   90.00
_cell.angle_beta   90.00
_cell.angle_gamma   90.00
#
_symmetry.space_group_name_H-M   'P 1'
#
loop_
_entity.id
_entity.type
_entity.pdbx_description
1 polymer ?
#
loop_
_entity_poly.entity_id
_entity_poly.type
_entity_poly.pdbx_seq_one_letter_code
_entity_poly.pdbx_strand_id
1 'polypeptide(L)'
;MSSEVPEERDLSTVLDSEALDTIKSLEQPGMPSLLERVINTYLETAEPIVEQLKDRFAANDADGVMHASHSLKSSSANVGAKRLSGMCAEIESYSREGIEALSGLDERITKIAEEFVIVKQALHSELKK
;
A
#
# COMPACT_ATOMS: atom_id res chain seq x y z
N MET A 1 -23.86 5.90 26.61
CA MET A 1 -23.94 5.22 25.30
C MET A 1 -22.88 5.87 24.45
N SER A 2 -21.76 5.17 24.28
CA SER A 2 -20.53 5.70 23.70
C SER A 2 -20.75 6.04 22.23
N SER A 3 -20.62 7.31 21.91
CA SER A 3 -20.45 7.79 20.54
C SER A 3 -18.99 7.53 20.16
N GLU A 4 -18.71 6.45 19.44
CA GLU A 4 -17.47 6.35 18.68
C GLU A 4 -17.69 7.09 17.36
N VAL A 5 -17.12 8.28 17.30
CA VAL A 5 -16.99 9.08 16.08
C VAL A 5 -16.06 8.30 15.15
N PRO A 6 -16.37 8.08 13.87
CA PRO A 6 -15.42 7.49 12.93
C PRO A 6 -14.20 8.41 12.86
N GLU A 7 -13.03 7.92 13.26
CA GLU A 7 -11.76 8.65 13.18
C GLU A 7 -11.55 9.15 11.74
N GLU A 8 -11.64 10.47 11.54
CA GLU A 8 -11.05 11.12 10.37
C GLU A 8 -9.56 10.81 10.41
N ARG A 9 -9.13 9.82 9.62
CA ARG A 9 -7.73 9.41 9.56
C ARG A 9 -6.90 10.59 9.07
N ASP A 10 -6.00 11.06 9.91
CA ASP A 10 -5.04 12.08 9.51
C ASP A 10 -4.10 11.52 8.44
N LEU A 11 -4.22 12.05 7.22
CA LEU A 11 -3.39 11.68 6.07
C LEU A 11 -1.90 11.91 6.36
N SER A 12 -1.54 12.78 7.31
CA SER A 12 -0.16 13.02 7.72
C SER A 12 0.49 11.81 8.41
N THR A 13 -0.33 10.91 8.98
CA THR A 13 0.13 9.68 9.66
C THR A 13 0.13 8.44 8.77
N VAL A 14 -0.38 8.58 7.53
CA VAL A 14 -0.50 7.46 6.57
C VAL A 14 0.87 7.11 5.96
N LEU A 15 1.72 8.12 5.77
CA LEU A 15 3.05 7.99 5.19
C LEU A 15 4.10 8.27 6.25
N ASP A 16 5.16 7.45 6.26
CA ASP A 16 6.33 7.73 7.05
C ASP A 16 7.10 8.93 6.48
N SER A 17 7.10 10.03 7.21
CA SER A 17 7.83 11.25 6.85
C SER A 17 9.32 11.01 6.70
N GLU A 18 9.92 10.12 7.50
CA GLU A 18 11.36 9.82 7.41
C GLU A 18 11.72 9.17 6.07
N ALA A 19 10.85 8.31 5.54
CA ALA A 19 11.03 7.70 4.23
C ALA A 19 10.97 8.76 3.11
N LEU A 20 10.00 9.67 3.18
CA LEU A 20 9.85 10.75 2.20
C LEU A 20 11.02 11.75 2.28
N ASP A 21 11.45 12.11 3.49
CA ASP A 21 12.58 13.02 3.72
C ASP A 21 13.90 12.40 3.26
N THR A 22 14.06 11.08 3.41
CA THR A 22 15.19 10.35 2.83
C THR A 22 15.20 10.48 1.31
N ILE A 23 14.06 10.31 0.64
CA ILE A 23 13.97 10.47 -0.82
C ILE A 23 14.29 11.92 -1.23
N LYS A 24 13.73 12.91 -0.52
CA LYS A 24 14.02 14.35 -0.77
C LYS A 24 15.50 14.67 -0.57
N SER A 25 16.17 14.06 0.42
CA SER A 25 17.60 14.29 0.69
C SER A 25 18.53 13.83 -0.44
N LEU A 26 18.04 12.93 -1.31
CA LEU A 26 18.77 12.43 -2.47
C LEU A 26 18.56 13.29 -3.73
N GLU A 27 17.69 14.30 -3.66
CA GLU A 27 17.47 15.24 -4.77
C GLU A 27 18.73 16.06 -5.05
N GLN A 28 19.03 16.28 -6.33
CA GLN A 28 20.17 17.09 -6.75
C GLN A 28 19.67 18.39 -7.38
N PRO A 29 20.35 19.52 -7.09
CA PRO A 29 20.02 20.79 -7.73
C PRO A 29 20.06 20.68 -9.26
N GLY A 30 19.02 21.16 -9.93
CA GLY A 30 18.93 21.18 -11.39
C GLY A 30 18.38 19.89 -12.03
N MET A 31 17.98 18.89 -11.24
CA MET A 31 17.24 17.72 -11.73
C MET A 31 15.74 17.79 -11.39
N PRO A 32 14.87 17.08 -12.14
CA PRO A 32 13.46 16.90 -11.77
C PRO A 32 13.32 16.27 -10.39
N SER A 33 12.22 16.58 -9.69
CA SER A 33 11.98 16.07 -8.33
C SER A 33 12.04 14.54 -8.32
N LEU A 34 12.97 14.01 -7.52
CA LEU A 34 13.09 12.57 -7.31
C LEU A 34 11.87 12.06 -6.56
N LEU A 35 11.39 12.83 -5.57
CA LEU A 35 10.20 12.50 -4.82
C LEU A 35 8.99 12.34 -5.73
N GLU A 36 8.73 13.32 -6.59
CA GLU A 36 7.63 13.25 -7.55
C GLU A 36 7.73 12.01 -8.45
N ARG A 37 8.93 11.72 -8.96
CA ARG A 37 9.14 10.54 -9.81
C ARG A 37 8.88 9.23 -9.07
N VAL A 38 9.38 9.10 -7.84
CA VAL A 38 9.17 7.90 -7.01
C VAL A 38 7.69 7.71 -6.70
N ILE A 39 6.99 8.79 -6.31
CA ILE A 39 5.55 8.73 -6.02
C ILE A 39 4.76 8.33 -7.27
N ASN A 40 5.01 8.96 -8.42
CA ASN A 40 4.32 8.62 -9.66
C ASN A 40 4.59 7.17 -10.09
N THR A 41 5.85 6.71 -9.98
CA THR A 41 6.20 5.31 -10.30
C THR A 41 5.48 4.34 -9.37
N TYR A 42 5.39 4.65 -8.07
CA TYR A 42 4.64 3.85 -7.11
C TYR A 42 3.16 3.77 -7.50
N LEU A 43 2.52 4.91 -7.81
CA LEU A 43 1.10 4.96 -8.17
C LEU A 43 0.80 4.15 -9.44
N GLU A 44 1.62 4.30 -10.49
CA GLU A 44 1.51 3.54 -11.74
C GLU A 44 1.68 2.02 -11.54
N THR A 45 2.49 1.63 -10.56
CA THR A 45 2.80 0.22 -10.29
C THR A 45 1.81 -0.42 -9.31
N ALA A 46 1.40 0.29 -8.26
CA ALA A 46 0.61 -0.26 -7.17
C ALA A 46 -0.87 -0.47 -7.55
N GLU A 47 -1.44 0.43 -8.35
CA GLU A 47 -2.84 0.34 -8.80
C GLU A 47 -3.15 -0.97 -9.55
N PRO A 48 -2.38 -1.39 -10.58
CA PRO A 48 -2.61 -2.67 -11.23
C PRO A 48 -2.31 -3.88 -10.32
N ILE A 49 -1.45 -3.74 -9.30
CA ILE A 49 -1.17 -4.84 -8.36
C ILE A 49 -2.37 -5.07 -7.43
N VAL A 50 -3.02 -4.01 -6.95
CA VAL A 50 -4.22 -4.12 -6.10
C VAL A 50 -5.37 -4.78 -6.86
N GLU A 51 -5.57 -4.43 -8.13
CA GLU A 51 -6.59 -5.10 -8.96
C GLU A 51 -6.23 -6.57 -9.22
N GLN A 52 -4.96 -6.86 -9.55
CA GLN A 52 -4.50 -8.24 -9.67
C GLN A 52 -4.70 -9.03 -8.38
N LEU A 53 -4.48 -8.45 -7.21
CA LEU A 53 -4.70 -9.14 -5.93
C LEU A 53 -6.15 -9.62 -5.79
N LYS A 54 -7.13 -8.79 -6.18
CA LYS A 54 -8.56 -9.14 -6.18
C LYS A 54 -8.87 -10.23 -7.21
N ASP A 55 -8.35 -10.09 -8.43
CA ASP A 55 -8.59 -11.06 -9.51
C ASP A 55 -8.01 -12.44 -9.18
N ARG A 56 -6.79 -12.48 -8.62
CA ARG A 56 -6.12 -13.72 -8.22
C ARG A 56 -6.85 -14.41 -7.08
N PHE A 57 -7.37 -13.65 -6.13
CA PHE A 57 -8.21 -14.19 -5.08
C PHE A 57 -9.51 -14.79 -5.64
N ALA A 58 -10.21 -14.07 -6.53
CA ALA A 58 -11.41 -14.59 -7.18
C ALA A 58 -11.15 -15.87 -8.01
N ALA A 59 -9.95 -16.02 -8.55
CA ALA A 59 -9.50 -17.21 -9.27
C ALA A 59 -9.00 -18.36 -8.38
N ASN A 60 -9.00 -18.20 -7.05
CA ASN A 60 -8.35 -19.12 -6.10
C ASN A 60 -6.86 -19.39 -6.42
N ASP A 61 -6.16 -18.39 -6.96
CA ASP A 61 -4.74 -18.46 -7.33
C ASP A 61 -3.86 -18.01 -6.15
N ALA A 62 -3.50 -18.96 -5.28
CA ALA A 62 -2.70 -18.72 -4.07
C ALA A 62 -1.33 -18.11 -4.36
N ASP A 63 -0.63 -18.65 -5.35
CA ASP A 63 0.69 -18.15 -5.75
C ASP A 63 0.57 -16.74 -6.34
N GLY A 64 -0.49 -16.49 -7.12
CA GLY A 64 -0.81 -15.16 -7.63
C GLY A 64 -1.09 -14.12 -6.55
N VAL A 65 -1.88 -14.48 -5.53
CA VAL A 65 -2.17 -13.64 -4.36
C VAL A 65 -0.87 -13.33 -3.59
N MET A 66 0.00 -14.34 -3.41
CA MET A 66 1.31 -14.14 -2.77
C MET A 66 2.18 -13.15 -3.52
N HIS A 67 2.35 -13.36 -4.84
CA HIS A 67 3.22 -12.51 -5.64
C HIS A 67 2.70 -11.07 -5.72
N ALA A 68 1.39 -10.88 -5.85
CA ALA A 68 0.77 -9.56 -5.83
C ALA A 68 0.99 -8.87 -4.47
N SER A 69 0.73 -9.58 -3.36
CA SER A 69 0.95 -9.07 -2.00
C SER A 69 2.41 -8.69 -1.76
N HIS A 70 3.35 -9.52 -2.20
CA HIS A 70 4.79 -9.28 -2.08
C HIS A 70 5.26 -8.03 -2.83
N SER A 71 4.76 -7.88 -4.05
CA SER A 71 5.08 -6.73 -4.90
C SER A 71 4.50 -5.45 -4.29
N LEU A 72 3.24 -5.49 -3.84
CA LEU A 72 2.58 -4.34 -3.22
C LEU A 72 3.24 -3.94 -1.91
N LYS A 73 3.64 -4.91 -1.08
CA LYS A 73 4.37 -4.70 0.17
C LYS A 73 5.66 -3.91 -0.05
N SER A 74 6.49 -4.40 -0.98
CA SER A 74 7.81 -3.81 -1.26
C SER A 74 7.67 -2.41 -1.86
N SER A 75 6.74 -2.26 -2.81
CA SER A 75 6.42 -0.96 -3.41
C SER A 75 5.94 0.04 -2.34
N SER A 76 5.06 -0.39 -1.43
CA SER A 76 4.50 0.46 -0.37
C SER A 76 5.53 0.85 0.69
N ALA A 77 6.48 -0.03 0.99
CA ALA A 77 7.58 0.28 1.92
C ALA A 77 8.48 1.41 1.39
N ASN A 78 8.73 1.46 0.08
CA ASN A 78 9.58 2.48 -0.55
C ASN A 78 9.04 3.91 -0.38
N VAL A 79 7.71 4.08 -0.31
CA VAL A 79 7.06 5.39 -0.14
C VAL A 79 6.63 5.65 1.31
N GLY A 80 7.06 4.80 2.25
CA GLY A 80 6.72 4.96 3.66
C GLY A 80 5.29 4.56 4.03
N ALA A 81 4.53 3.90 3.15
CA ALA A 81 3.18 3.39 3.43
C ALA A 81 3.23 2.12 4.29
N LYS A 82 3.73 2.26 5.53
CA LYS A 82 4.03 1.15 6.45
C LYS A 82 2.81 0.29 6.77
N ARG A 83 1.64 0.92 6.97
CA ARG A 83 0.40 0.21 7.27
C ARG A 83 -0.03 -0.71 6.13
N LEU A 84 -0.06 -0.19 4.90
CA LEU A 84 -0.37 -0.97 3.70
C LEU A 84 0.65 -2.11 3.50
N SER A 85 1.94 -1.82 3.70
CA SER A 85 3.01 -2.81 3.65
C SER A 85 2.82 -3.93 4.68
N GLY A 86 2.42 -3.58 5.91
CA GLY A 86 2.10 -4.52 6.98
C GLY A 86 0.91 -5.42 6.65
N MET A 87 -0.18 -4.87 6.12
CA MET A 87 -1.34 -5.67 5.69
C MET A 87 -0.96 -6.69 4.61
N CYS A 88 -0.10 -6.31 3.67
CA CYS A 88 0.39 -7.23 2.64
C CYS A 88 1.26 -8.35 3.25
N ALA A 89 2.09 -8.03 4.25
CA ALA A 89 2.90 -9.01 4.97
C ALA A 89 2.03 -10.02 5.74
N GLU A 90 0.88 -9.59 6.26
CA GLU A 90 -0.08 -10.51 6.88
C GLU A 90 -0.58 -11.54 5.85
N ILE A 91 -0.96 -11.13 4.65
CA ILE A 91 -1.37 -12.07 3.58
C ILE A 91 -0.25 -13.06 3.22
N GLU A 92 1.00 -12.58 3.08
CA GLU A 92 2.15 -13.46 2.80
C GLU A 92 2.33 -14.54 3.87
N SER A 93 2.06 -14.21 5.15
CA SER A 93 2.24 -15.15 6.27
C SER A 93 1.29 -16.35 6.20
N TYR A 94 0.06 -16.11 5.77
CA TYR A 94 -0.98 -17.13 5.70
C TYR A 94 -0.96 -17.97 4.42
N SER A 95 -0.34 -17.45 3.37
CA SER A 95 -0.32 -18.14 2.08
C SER A 95 0.44 -19.47 2.12
N ARG A 96 1.27 -19.69 3.16
CA ARG A 96 1.94 -20.97 3.43
C ARG A 96 0.99 -22.10 3.86
N GLU A 97 -0.21 -21.77 4.33
CA GLU A 97 -1.23 -22.72 4.81
C GLU A 97 -2.32 -23.01 3.77
N GLY A 98 -2.37 -22.24 2.67
CA GLY A 98 -3.34 -22.35 1.57
C GLY A 98 -4.52 -21.37 1.70
N ILE A 99 -5.04 -20.87 0.56
CA ILE A 99 -6.18 -19.91 0.51
C ILE A 99 -7.43 -20.44 1.25
N GLU A 100 -7.65 -21.74 1.25
CA GLU A 100 -8.83 -22.36 1.87
C GLU A 100 -8.80 -22.32 3.41
N ALA A 101 -7.59 -22.23 4.00
CA ALA A 101 -7.41 -22.09 5.45
C ALA A 101 -7.63 -20.64 5.94
N LEU A 102 -7.79 -19.72 5.00
CA LEU A 102 -7.70 -18.29 5.19
C LEU A 102 -9.09 -17.66 5.34
N SER A 103 -9.79 -18.00 6.42
CA SER A 103 -11.05 -17.32 6.78
C SER A 103 -10.83 -15.81 6.90
N GLY A 104 -11.58 -15.02 6.12
CA GLY A 104 -11.49 -13.55 6.14
C GLY A 104 -10.43 -12.95 5.20
N LEU A 105 -9.86 -13.72 4.26
CA LEU A 105 -8.95 -13.18 3.25
C LEU A 105 -9.63 -12.16 2.33
N ASP A 106 -10.91 -12.37 2.01
CA ASP A 106 -11.77 -11.42 1.29
C ASP A 106 -11.86 -10.07 2.00
N GLU A 107 -12.10 -10.07 3.31
CA GLU A 107 -12.14 -8.87 4.13
C GLU A 107 -10.78 -8.16 4.16
N ARG A 108 -9.68 -8.93 4.25
CA ARG A 108 -8.32 -8.39 4.25
C ARG A 108 -7.94 -7.76 2.91
N ILE A 109 -8.28 -8.39 1.80
CA ILE A 109 -8.04 -7.83 0.46
C ILE A 109 -8.86 -6.56 0.26
N THR A 110 -10.10 -6.54 0.75
CA THR A 110 -10.94 -5.33 0.74
C THR A 110 -10.28 -4.20 1.53
N LYS A 111 -9.81 -4.48 2.76
CA LYS A 111 -9.08 -3.52 3.59
C LYS A 111 -7.79 -3.01 2.95
N ILE A 112 -7.06 -3.86 2.22
CA ILE A 112 -5.87 -3.44 1.45
C ILE A 112 -6.26 -2.46 0.34
N ALA A 113 -7.34 -2.72 -0.38
CA ALA A 113 -7.81 -1.82 -1.43
C ALA A 113 -8.26 -0.46 -0.86
N GLU A 114 -8.97 -0.46 0.26
CA GLU A 114 -9.36 0.77 0.98
C GLU A 114 -8.14 1.54 1.49
N GLU A 115 -7.19 0.85 2.11
CA GLU A 115 -5.94 1.44 2.60
C GLU A 115 -5.13 2.05 1.45
N PHE A 116 -5.07 1.39 0.29
CA PHE A 116 -4.39 1.90 -0.90
C PHE A 116 -5.01 3.22 -1.39
N VAL A 117 -6.34 3.37 -1.36
CA VAL A 117 -7.00 4.63 -1.71
C VAL A 117 -6.55 5.76 -0.77
N ILE A 118 -6.44 5.48 0.53
CA ILE A 118 -5.98 6.45 1.54
C ILE A 118 -4.50 6.82 1.30
N VAL A 119 -3.64 5.84 1.03
CA VAL A 119 -2.23 6.06 0.66
C VAL A 119 -2.11 6.92 -0.59
N LYS A 120 -2.90 6.65 -1.63
CA LYS A 120 -2.94 7.43 -2.87
C LYS A 120 -3.32 8.90 -2.60
N GLN A 121 -4.29 9.15 -1.74
CA GLN A 121 -4.67 10.51 -1.33
C GLN A 121 -3.57 11.24 -0.55
N ALA A 122 -2.91 10.53 0.38
CA ALA A 122 -1.79 11.09 1.14
C ALA A 122 -0.62 11.47 0.21
N LEU A 123 -0.26 10.58 -0.72
CA LEU A 123 0.82 10.82 -1.70
C LEU A 123 0.50 12.00 -2.63
N HIS A 124 -0.73 12.10 -3.14
CA HIS A 124 -1.15 13.27 -3.92
C HIS A 124 -1.13 14.57 -3.12
N SER A 125 -1.31 14.50 -1.80
CA SER A 125 -1.22 15.68 -0.93
C SER A 125 0.24 16.10 -0.74
N GLU A 126 1.18 15.14 -0.65
CA GLU A 126 2.61 15.42 -0.62
C GLU A 126 3.12 16.08 -1.90
N LEU A 127 2.62 15.67 -3.07
CA LEU A 127 2.99 16.29 -4.36
C LEU A 127 2.54 17.74 -4.52
N LYS A 128 1.60 18.20 -3.69
CA LYS A 128 1.06 19.57 -3.73
C LYS A 128 1.72 20.51 -2.71
N LYS A 129 2.57 19.97 -1.83
CA LYS A 129 3.34 20.76 -0.84
C LYS A 129 4.54 21.41 -1.51
#